data_AF-A0ABD1QRA8-F1
#
_entry.id   AF-A0ABD1QRA8-F1
#
_cell.length_a   1.000
_cell.length_b   1.000
_cell.length_c   1.000
_cell.angle_alpha   90.00
_cell.angle_beta   90.00
_cell.angle_gamma   90.00
#
_symmetry.space_group_name_H-M   'P 1'
#
loop_
_entity.id
_entity.type
_entity.pdbx_description
1 polymer ?
#
loop_
_entity_poly.entity_id
_entity_poly.type
_entity_poly.pdbx_seq_one_letter_code
_entity_poly.pdbx_strand_id
1 'polypeptide(L)'
;MRKQSRGSRSSSIADPFDNASIEKLKSAIAPFVHVHKGTIVQQSLPGLRDCAILLKPQTLQKSLIERIEGSPSTSEFEHKDALEASRINPNEGVKTRFVMELVRLSIANNEKVLIFSQYIQPLEIIEQLIAIFNWVDGKQVFTMQGKLNQKQRQTWINLFNDPENEVKGSSTGCCMESIRGRQAISHAYRLGQQKVVYTYHLMTSGTSEGDKYCRQALKDRLSELVFCSLSNENEDQKKPAVGIEDKILEEMVDHAKLKDMFVKIVNQPKDAGKQHWQW
;
A
#
# COMPACT_ATOMS: atom_id res chain seq x y z
N MET A 1 37.83 -20.15 43.55
CA MET A 1 36.39 -20.16 43.18
C MET A 1 36.20 -19.34 41.91
N ARG A 2 35.89 -19.99 40.78
CA ARG A 2 35.61 -19.36 39.47
C ARG A 2 34.24 -18.68 39.52
N LYS A 3 34.16 -17.36 39.30
CA LYS A 3 32.89 -16.68 38.98
C LYS A 3 32.65 -16.77 37.48
N GLN A 4 31.68 -17.58 37.07
CA GLN A 4 31.20 -17.65 35.71
C GLN A 4 30.32 -16.43 35.38
N SER A 5 30.53 -15.90 34.18
CA SER A 5 29.79 -14.84 33.52
C SER A 5 28.32 -15.22 33.30
N ARG A 6 27.38 -14.37 33.71
CA ARG A 6 26.01 -14.42 33.21
C ARG A 6 25.92 -13.59 31.93
N GLY A 7 25.93 -14.28 30.79
CA GLY A 7 25.63 -13.70 29.49
C GLY A 7 24.17 -13.28 29.41
N SER A 8 23.96 -12.06 28.93
CA SER A 8 22.67 -11.44 28.63
C SER A 8 21.96 -12.24 27.54
N ARG A 9 20.83 -12.89 27.87
CA ARG A 9 19.97 -13.53 26.88
C ARG A 9 19.24 -12.45 26.07
N SER A 10 19.55 -12.36 24.79
CA SER A 10 18.73 -11.66 23.80
C SER A 10 17.35 -12.28 23.76
N SER A 11 16.31 -11.50 24.06
CA SER A 11 14.91 -11.92 23.94
C SER A 11 14.50 -11.94 22.47
N SER A 12 14.68 -13.09 21.81
CA SER A 12 14.02 -13.38 20.54
C SER A 12 12.52 -13.44 20.78
N ILE A 13 11.75 -12.62 20.07
CA ILE A 13 10.28 -12.66 20.04
C ILE A 13 9.89 -14.06 19.55
N ALA A 14 9.27 -14.86 20.42
CA ALA A 14 8.81 -16.21 20.08
C ALA A 14 7.74 -16.14 18.97
N ASP A 15 7.87 -16.99 17.95
CA ASP A 15 6.86 -17.10 16.89
C ASP A 15 5.56 -17.63 17.54
N PRO A 16 4.40 -16.95 17.40
CA PRO A 16 3.20 -17.27 18.19
C PRO A 16 2.53 -18.61 17.84
N PHE A 17 3.07 -19.37 16.88
CA PHE A 17 2.42 -20.54 16.31
C PHE A 17 3.34 -21.76 16.34
N ASP A 18 2.77 -22.88 16.80
CA ASP A 18 3.41 -24.17 16.78
C ASP A 18 3.51 -24.70 15.33
N ASN A 19 4.73 -24.78 14.80
CA ASN A 19 5.02 -25.32 13.48
C ASN A 19 4.41 -26.72 13.25
N ALA A 20 4.25 -27.53 14.31
CA ALA A 20 3.64 -28.86 14.19
C ALA A 20 2.16 -28.79 13.75
N SER A 21 1.44 -27.75 14.17
CA SER A 21 0.04 -27.54 13.77
C SER A 21 -0.09 -27.18 12.28
N ILE A 22 0.86 -26.40 11.75
CA ILE A 22 0.90 -26.04 10.33
C ILE A 22 1.20 -27.27 9.46
N GLU A 23 2.16 -28.11 9.88
CA GLU A 23 2.50 -29.34 9.15
C GLU A 23 1.36 -30.36 9.15
N LYS A 24 0.62 -30.48 10.28
CA LYS A 24 -0.59 -31.30 10.33
C LYS A 24 -1.65 -30.81 9.34
N LEU A 25 -1.84 -29.49 9.22
CA LEU A 25 -2.77 -28.90 8.26
C LEU A 25 -2.33 -29.19 6.80
N LYS A 26 -1.04 -29.00 6.48
CA LYS A 26 -0.48 -29.33 5.16
C LYS A 26 -0.76 -30.77 4.76
N SER A 27 -0.50 -31.71 5.66
CA SER A 27 -0.75 -33.13 5.41
C SER A 27 -2.23 -33.44 5.15
N ALA A 28 -3.15 -32.73 5.80
CA ALA A 28 -4.59 -32.95 5.63
C ALA A 28 -5.12 -32.39 4.30
N ILE A 29 -4.58 -31.27 3.82
CA ILE A 29 -5.05 -30.61 2.58
C ILE A 29 -4.32 -31.09 1.32
N ALA A 30 -3.14 -31.72 1.46
CA ALA A 30 -2.31 -32.17 0.34
C ALA A 30 -3.04 -33.02 -0.72
N PRO A 31 -4.01 -33.91 -0.38
CA PRO A 31 -4.75 -34.67 -1.39
C PRO A 31 -5.71 -33.84 -2.25
N PHE A 32 -6.06 -32.62 -1.80
CA PHE A 32 -7.12 -31.80 -2.41
C PHE A 32 -6.61 -30.48 -2.99
N VAL A 33 -5.40 -30.04 -2.62
CA VAL A 33 -4.85 -28.75 -3.01
C VAL A 33 -3.54 -28.94 -3.77
N HIS A 34 -3.55 -28.57 -5.05
CA HIS A 34 -2.33 -28.46 -5.85
C HIS A 34 -1.82 -27.02 -5.82
N VAL A 35 -0.61 -26.82 -5.31
CA VAL A 35 0.06 -25.52 -5.30
C VAL A 35 1.07 -25.48 -6.43
N HIS A 36 0.81 -24.65 -7.44
CA HIS A 36 1.74 -24.44 -8.54
C HIS A 36 2.70 -23.28 -8.21
N LYS A 37 4.00 -23.57 -8.13
CA LYS A 37 5.05 -22.55 -8.06
C LYS A 37 5.25 -21.98 -9.47
N GLY A 38 4.46 -20.97 -9.86
CA GLY A 38 4.57 -20.34 -11.18
C GLY A 38 5.88 -19.56 -11.33
N THR A 39 6.81 -20.03 -12.17
CA THR A 39 8.10 -19.37 -12.47
C THR A 39 8.02 -18.32 -13.57
N ILE A 40 6.94 -18.31 -14.35
CA ILE A 40 6.78 -17.50 -15.58
C ILE A 40 6.76 -16.00 -15.29
N VAL A 41 6.15 -15.59 -14.17
CA VAL A 41 5.99 -14.18 -13.80
C VAL A 41 7.29 -13.59 -13.23
N GLN A 42 8.12 -14.40 -12.55
CA GLN A 42 9.38 -13.95 -11.94
C GLN A 42 10.46 -13.63 -12.96
N GLN A 43 10.50 -14.33 -14.09
CA GLN A 43 11.51 -14.12 -15.13
C GLN A 43 11.18 -12.94 -16.06
N SER A 44 9.91 -12.52 -16.11
CA SER A 44 9.42 -11.54 -17.08
C SER A 44 9.04 -10.18 -16.48
N LEU A 45 8.85 -10.08 -15.16
CA LEU A 45 8.46 -8.83 -14.52
C LEU A 45 9.66 -8.08 -13.90
N PRO A 46 9.69 -6.74 -14.02
CA PRO A 46 10.79 -5.87 -13.55
C PRO A 46 10.89 -5.80 -12.01
N GLY A 47 9.89 -6.33 -11.30
CA GLY A 47 9.83 -6.40 -9.84
C GLY A 47 8.76 -5.50 -9.22
N LEU A 48 8.41 -5.82 -7.98
CA LEU A 48 7.43 -5.13 -7.15
C LEU A 48 8.10 -4.68 -5.85
N ARG A 49 7.89 -3.43 -5.46
CA ARG A 49 8.40 -2.83 -4.22
C ARG A 49 7.22 -2.37 -3.38
N ASP A 50 7.00 -3.08 -2.29
CA ASP A 50 5.87 -2.81 -1.40
C ASP A 50 6.32 -2.09 -0.13
N CYS A 51 5.69 -0.96 0.16
CA CYS A 51 6.07 -0.05 1.22
C CYS A 51 4.88 0.24 2.14
N ALA A 52 5.05 0.01 3.44
CA ALA A 52 4.12 0.47 4.45
C ALA A 52 4.59 1.83 4.97
N ILE A 53 3.78 2.87 4.82
CA ILE A 53 4.12 4.24 5.20
C ILE A 53 3.25 4.67 6.39
N LEU A 54 3.89 4.92 7.52
CA LEU A 54 3.27 5.51 8.69
C LEU A 54 3.45 7.03 8.65
N LEU A 55 2.33 7.73 8.53
CA LEU A 55 2.23 9.17 8.36
C LEU A 55 1.82 9.86 9.66
N LYS A 56 2.39 11.04 9.92
CA LYS A 56 2.10 11.88 11.08
C LYS A 56 0.93 12.83 10.77
N PRO A 57 -0.22 12.71 11.46
CA PRO A 57 -1.34 13.62 11.24
C PRO A 57 -0.97 15.06 11.62
N GLN A 58 -1.60 16.03 10.94
CA GLN A 58 -1.48 17.45 11.29
C GLN A 58 -2.14 17.76 12.64
N THR A 59 -1.82 18.91 13.24
CA THR A 59 -2.32 19.30 14.57
C THR A 59 -3.85 19.20 14.69
N LEU A 60 -4.58 19.72 13.69
CA LEU A 60 -6.04 19.65 13.67
C LEU A 60 -6.52 18.19 13.59
N GLN A 61 -6.01 17.44 12.61
CA GLN A 61 -6.35 16.03 12.43
C GLN A 61 -6.03 15.18 13.68
N LYS A 62 -4.89 15.43 14.33
CA LYS A 62 -4.47 14.77 15.57
C LYS A 62 -5.47 15.04 16.69
N SER A 63 -5.86 16.30 16.89
CA SER A 63 -6.83 16.66 17.92
C SER A 63 -8.20 16.01 17.70
N LEU A 64 -8.63 15.89 16.44
CA LEU A 64 -9.87 15.20 16.08
C LEU A 64 -9.77 13.69 16.35
N ILE A 65 -8.65 13.05 15.98
CA ILE A 65 -8.41 11.62 16.25
C ILE A 65 -8.46 11.35 17.75
N GLU A 66 -7.72 12.11 18.56
CA GLU A 66 -7.65 11.92 20.02
C GLU A 66 -9.03 12.08 20.68
N ARG A 67 -9.87 12.98 20.18
CA ARG A 67 -11.24 13.15 20.65
C ARG A 67 -12.14 11.98 20.28
N ILE A 68 -12.06 11.50 19.04
CA ILE A 68 -12.85 10.35 18.56
C ILE A 68 -12.47 9.09 19.34
N GLU A 69 -11.19 8.91 19.67
CA GLU A 69 -10.69 7.75 20.40
C GLU A 69 -10.83 7.87 21.94
N GLY A 70 -10.91 9.09 22.50
CA GLY A 70 -10.81 9.35 23.94
C GLY A 70 -12.12 9.36 24.76
N SER A 71 -13.28 9.68 24.17
CA SER A 71 -14.63 9.55 24.80
C SER A 71 -15.74 10.05 23.85
N PRO A 72 -16.90 9.36 23.75
CA PRO A 72 -18.06 9.85 23.03
C PRO A 72 -18.85 10.85 23.89
N SER A 73 -18.35 12.08 24.04
CA SER A 73 -19.18 13.14 24.63
C SER A 73 -18.83 14.52 24.07
N THR A 74 -19.84 15.09 23.40
CA THR A 74 -20.10 16.53 23.23
C THR A 74 -19.03 17.34 22.46
N SER A 75 -19.07 17.29 21.12
CA SER A 75 -19.34 18.48 20.26
C SER A 75 -19.20 18.12 18.77
N GLU A 76 -20.19 17.42 18.21
CA GLU A 76 -20.23 17.14 16.76
C GLU A 76 -20.46 18.43 15.92
N PHE A 77 -20.95 19.50 16.54
CA PHE A 77 -21.35 20.73 15.85
C PHE A 77 -20.26 21.80 15.73
N GLU A 78 -19.29 21.88 16.65
CA GLU A 78 -18.35 23.02 16.70
C GLU A 78 -17.29 22.99 15.59
N HIS A 79 -17.02 21.83 14.99
CA HIS A 79 -15.97 21.68 13.99
C HIS A 79 -16.48 21.36 12.60
N LYS A 80 -17.78 21.16 12.41
CA LYS A 80 -18.33 20.78 11.11
C LYS A 80 -18.08 21.87 10.07
N ASP A 81 -18.30 23.13 10.43
CA ASP A 81 -18.07 24.26 9.52
C ASP A 81 -16.60 24.45 9.21
N ALA A 82 -15.71 24.27 10.20
CA ALA A 82 -14.27 24.32 9.98
C ALA A 82 -13.77 23.18 9.08
N LEU A 83 -14.30 21.97 9.27
CA LEU A 83 -13.97 20.79 8.47
C LEU A 83 -14.48 20.92 7.03
N GLU A 84 -15.70 21.45 6.83
CA GLU A 84 -16.21 21.72 5.49
C GLU A 84 -15.44 22.85 4.80
N ALA A 85 -15.08 23.92 5.52
CA ALA A 85 -14.26 25.02 4.99
C ALA A 85 -12.87 24.55 4.56
N SER A 86 -12.33 23.53 5.21
CA SER A 86 -10.99 22.98 4.94
C SER A 86 -11.03 21.71 4.08
N ARG A 87 -12.21 21.25 3.66
CA ARG A 87 -12.45 19.94 3.02
C ARG A 87 -11.65 19.72 1.75
N ILE A 88 -11.49 20.77 0.94
CA ILE A 88 -10.74 20.75 -0.33
C ILE A 88 -9.33 21.31 -0.20
N ASN A 89 -8.82 21.50 1.02
CA ASN A 89 -7.42 21.83 1.24
C ASN A 89 -6.61 20.52 1.37
N PRO A 90 -5.74 20.19 0.39
CA PRO A 90 -5.01 18.93 0.40
C PRO A 90 -4.06 18.80 1.59
N ASN A 91 -3.66 19.91 2.21
CA ASN A 91 -2.72 19.91 3.33
C ASN A 91 -3.33 19.42 4.64
N GLU A 92 -4.65 19.57 4.85
CA GLU A 92 -5.31 19.29 6.14
C GLU A 92 -5.31 17.79 6.49
N GLY A 93 -5.48 16.94 5.48
CA GLY A 93 -5.35 15.50 5.62
C GLY A 93 -3.93 15.04 5.30
N VAL A 94 -3.28 14.30 6.21
CA VAL A 94 -1.92 13.82 5.92
C VAL A 94 -1.87 12.87 4.71
N LYS A 95 -2.91 12.04 4.53
CA LYS A 95 -3.01 11.12 3.38
C LYS A 95 -3.31 11.85 2.07
N THR A 96 -4.20 12.84 2.09
CA THR A 96 -4.48 13.67 0.90
C THR A 96 -3.25 14.45 0.50
N ARG A 97 -2.52 14.99 1.48
CA ARG A 97 -1.25 15.70 1.25
C ARG A 97 -0.22 14.79 0.59
N PHE A 98 -0.04 13.58 1.11
CA PHE A 98 0.84 12.57 0.52
C PHE A 98 0.43 12.26 -0.93
N VAL A 99 -0.86 11.96 -1.17
CA VAL A 99 -1.38 11.60 -2.50
C VAL A 99 -1.15 12.73 -3.50
N MET A 100 -1.46 13.98 -3.14
CA MET A 100 -1.30 15.12 -4.04
C MET A 100 0.16 15.37 -4.42
N GLU A 101 1.09 15.23 -3.46
CA GLU A 101 2.52 15.35 -3.76
C GLU A 101 3.04 14.17 -4.58
N LEU A 102 2.59 12.94 -4.31
CA LEU A 102 2.91 11.77 -5.12
C LEU A 102 2.45 11.97 -6.57
N VAL A 103 1.22 12.46 -6.78
CA VAL A 103 0.69 12.78 -8.10
C VAL A 103 1.54 13.86 -8.77
N ARG A 104 1.81 14.97 -8.08
CA ARG A 104 2.62 16.08 -8.62
C ARG A 104 4.00 15.64 -9.09
N LEU A 105 4.69 14.81 -8.30
CA LEU A 105 6.02 14.30 -8.66
C LEU A 105 5.96 13.22 -9.72
N SER A 106 4.92 12.39 -9.72
CA SER A 106 4.70 11.38 -10.77
C SER A 106 4.48 12.03 -12.14
N ILE A 107 3.77 13.16 -12.19
CA ILE A 107 3.64 13.99 -13.41
C ILE A 107 5.02 14.41 -13.92
N ALA A 108 5.83 15.00 -13.03
CA ALA A 108 7.17 15.48 -13.37
C ALA A 108 8.11 14.35 -13.83
N ASN A 109 7.90 13.13 -13.34
CA ASN A 109 8.69 11.95 -13.67
C ASN A 109 8.08 11.07 -14.78
N ASN A 110 6.96 11.49 -15.38
CA ASN A 110 6.24 10.71 -16.40
C ASN A 110 5.88 9.29 -15.93
N GLU A 111 5.35 9.19 -14.71
CA GLU A 111 4.84 7.96 -14.10
C GLU A 111 3.32 8.01 -13.92
N LYS A 112 2.68 6.84 -14.00
CA LYS A 112 1.23 6.67 -13.81
C LYS A 112 0.95 6.20 -12.38
N VAL A 113 -0.08 6.75 -11.73
CA VAL A 113 -0.49 6.34 -10.37
C VAL A 113 -1.88 5.72 -10.41
N LEU A 114 -2.08 4.67 -9.61
CA LEU A 114 -3.39 4.10 -9.30
C LEU A 114 -3.72 4.38 -7.84
N ILE A 115 -4.93 4.85 -7.57
CA ILE A 115 -5.37 5.20 -6.22
C ILE A 115 -6.53 4.30 -5.85
N PHE A 116 -6.37 3.54 -4.77
CA PHE A 116 -7.38 2.64 -4.27
C PHE A 116 -7.89 3.15 -2.92
N SER A 117 -9.22 3.12 -2.76
CA SER A 117 -9.89 3.45 -1.50
C SER A 117 -10.94 2.39 -1.20
N GLN A 118 -11.07 2.02 0.08
CA GLN A 118 -12.16 1.15 0.55
C GLN A 118 -13.50 1.88 0.61
N TYR A 119 -13.48 3.21 0.64
CA TYR A 119 -14.66 4.05 0.79
C TYR A 119 -14.80 5.00 -0.41
N ILE A 120 -16.04 5.21 -0.84
CA ILE A 120 -16.38 6.11 -1.96
C ILE A 120 -16.12 7.58 -1.58
N GLN A 121 -16.50 8.01 -0.38
CA GLN A 121 -16.39 9.41 0.04
C GLN A 121 -14.93 9.97 0.00
N PRO A 122 -13.89 9.27 0.50
CA PRO A 122 -12.50 9.69 0.30
C PRO A 122 -12.08 9.77 -1.17
N LEU A 123 -12.65 8.92 -2.03
CA LEU A 123 -12.35 8.91 -3.46
C LEU A 123 -12.91 10.16 -4.15
N GLU A 124 -14.15 10.54 -3.82
CA GLU A 124 -14.78 11.78 -4.31
C GLU A 124 -14.00 13.03 -3.86
N ILE A 125 -13.46 13.03 -2.63
CA ILE A 125 -12.60 14.13 -2.15
C ILE A 125 -11.30 14.17 -2.96
N ILE A 126 -10.65 13.02 -3.20
CA ILE A 126 -9.42 12.96 -4.00
C ILE A 126 -9.68 13.45 -5.43
N GLU A 127 -10.79 13.06 -6.05
CA GLU A 127 -11.19 13.52 -7.37
C GLU A 127 -11.36 15.05 -7.42
N GLN A 128 -12.00 15.64 -6.42
CA GLN A 128 -12.11 17.10 -6.30
C GLN A 128 -10.76 17.78 -6.11
N LEU A 129 -9.86 17.21 -5.31
CA LEU A 129 -8.51 17.76 -5.07
C LEU A 129 -7.65 17.72 -6.34
N ILE A 130 -7.73 16.63 -7.10
CA ILE A 130 -6.98 16.42 -8.35
C ILE A 130 -7.45 17.38 -9.46
N ALA A 131 -8.64 17.97 -9.36
CA ALA A 131 -9.10 19.00 -10.30
C ALA A 131 -8.14 20.20 -10.40
N ILE A 132 -7.30 20.46 -9.39
CA ILE A 132 -6.25 21.49 -9.43
C ILE A 132 -5.25 21.29 -10.58
N PHE A 133 -5.10 20.07 -11.08
CA PHE A 133 -4.24 19.76 -12.22
C PHE A 133 -4.88 20.07 -13.58
N ASN A 134 -6.11 20.61 -13.60
CA ASN A 134 -6.88 20.93 -14.81
C ASN A 134 -7.07 19.73 -15.75
N TRP A 135 -7.28 18.56 -15.16
CA TRP A 135 -7.46 17.31 -15.90
C TRP A 135 -8.88 17.10 -16.35
N VAL A 136 -9.01 16.43 -17.50
CA VAL A 136 -10.30 16.08 -18.09
C VAL A 136 -10.56 14.60 -17.81
N ASP A 137 -11.75 14.31 -17.28
CA ASP A 137 -12.22 12.95 -17.07
C ASP A 137 -12.27 12.17 -18.39
N GLY A 138 -11.86 10.92 -18.34
CA GLY A 138 -11.73 10.06 -19.52
C GLY A 138 -10.54 10.38 -20.43
N LYS A 139 -9.69 11.36 -20.08
CA LYS A 139 -8.42 11.65 -20.76
C LYS A 139 -7.23 11.46 -19.82
N GLN A 140 -7.13 12.30 -18.79
CA GLN A 140 -6.04 12.29 -17.81
C GLN A 140 -6.43 11.58 -16.50
N VAL A 141 -7.70 11.64 -16.12
CA VAL A 141 -8.21 10.96 -14.91
C VAL A 141 -9.31 9.99 -15.30
N PHE A 142 -9.40 8.85 -14.62
CA PHE A 142 -10.37 7.80 -14.92
C PHE A 142 -11.02 7.28 -13.62
N THR A 143 -12.23 7.72 -13.27
CA THR A 143 -12.83 7.35 -11.96
C THR A 143 -13.70 6.09 -12.03
N MET A 144 -13.21 4.93 -11.56
CA MET A 144 -13.92 3.64 -11.60
C MET A 144 -14.67 3.30 -10.30
N GLN A 145 -15.95 3.62 -10.26
CA GLN A 145 -16.85 3.23 -9.16
C GLN A 145 -17.62 1.93 -9.47
N GLY A 146 -18.06 1.19 -8.44
CA GLY A 146 -18.72 -0.12 -8.59
C GLY A 146 -19.99 -0.15 -9.45
N LYS A 147 -20.62 1.01 -9.72
CA LYS A 147 -21.81 1.15 -10.58
C LYS A 147 -21.48 1.23 -12.09
N LEU A 148 -20.21 1.32 -12.47
CA LEU A 148 -19.82 1.44 -13.88
C LEU A 148 -20.06 0.13 -14.64
N ASN A 149 -20.62 0.22 -15.85
CA ASN A 149 -20.84 -0.98 -16.65
C ASN A 149 -19.51 -1.59 -17.15
N GLN A 150 -19.51 -2.90 -17.43
CA GLN A 150 -18.30 -3.63 -17.82
C GLN A 150 -17.66 -3.09 -19.11
N LYS A 151 -18.47 -2.62 -20.07
CA LYS A 151 -17.99 -2.08 -21.34
C LYS A 151 -17.18 -0.79 -21.12
N GLN A 152 -17.72 0.14 -20.32
CA GLN A 152 -17.04 1.38 -19.96
C GLN A 152 -15.75 1.11 -19.17
N ARG A 153 -15.76 0.15 -18.23
CA ARG A 153 -14.55 -0.25 -17.50
C ARG A 153 -13.47 -0.72 -18.46
N GLN A 154 -13.82 -1.57 -19.41
CA GLN A 154 -12.86 -2.07 -20.40
C GLN A 154 -12.34 -0.94 -21.30
N THR A 155 -13.21 -0.01 -21.73
CA THR A 155 -12.79 1.17 -22.51
C THR A 155 -11.77 2.00 -21.75
N TRP A 156 -12.03 2.34 -20.49
CA TRP A 156 -11.10 3.13 -19.68
C TRP A 156 -9.81 2.39 -19.38
N ILE A 157 -9.87 1.08 -19.10
CA ILE A 157 -8.67 0.25 -18.93
C ILE A 157 -7.82 0.28 -20.20
N ASN A 158 -8.43 0.16 -21.38
CA ASN A 158 -7.71 0.21 -22.65
C ASN A 158 -7.05 1.59 -22.86
N LEU A 159 -7.80 2.67 -22.64
CA LEU A 159 -7.30 4.05 -22.75
C LEU A 159 -6.15 4.33 -21.76
N PHE A 160 -6.25 3.82 -20.54
CA PHE A 160 -5.20 3.98 -19.52
C PHE A 160 -3.92 3.20 -19.86
N ASN A 161 -4.05 2.03 -20.48
CA ASN A 161 -2.90 1.18 -20.85
C ASN A 161 -2.28 1.55 -22.20
N ASP A 162 -2.93 2.39 -23.00
CA ASP A 162 -2.42 2.83 -24.31
C ASP A 162 -1.14 3.68 -24.13
N PRO A 163 0.00 3.28 -24.72
CA PRO A 163 1.25 4.05 -24.67
C PRO A 163 1.26 5.28 -25.59
N GLU A 164 0.38 5.34 -26.59
CA GLU A 164 0.26 6.46 -27.55
C GLU A 164 -0.77 7.49 -27.12
N ASN A 165 -1.67 7.14 -26.19
CA ASN A 165 -2.55 8.11 -25.57
C ASN A 165 -1.70 9.27 -25.03
N GLU A 166 -2.05 10.50 -25.42
CA GLU A 166 -1.26 11.76 -25.42
C GLU A 166 -0.94 12.29 -24.02
N VAL A 167 -0.82 11.38 -23.07
CA VAL A 167 -0.73 11.60 -21.65
C VAL A 167 0.57 10.97 -21.15
N LYS A 168 1.67 11.31 -21.83
CA LYS A 168 3.02 11.27 -21.24
C LYS A 168 3.06 12.30 -20.10
N GLY A 169 2.69 11.87 -18.90
CA GLY A 169 2.86 12.62 -17.66
C GLY A 169 1.58 12.99 -16.91
N SER A 170 0.39 12.54 -17.33
CA SER A 170 -0.85 13.06 -16.73
C SER A 170 -1.93 12.02 -16.44
N SER A 171 -1.73 10.73 -16.75
CA SER A 171 -2.77 9.73 -16.53
C SER A 171 -2.69 9.23 -15.09
N THR A 172 -3.32 9.93 -14.16
CA THR A 172 -3.17 9.63 -12.73
C THR A 172 -4.54 9.36 -12.12
N GLY A 173 -4.69 8.13 -11.64
CA GLY A 173 -5.84 7.66 -10.89
C GLY A 173 -6.83 6.92 -11.77
N CYS A 174 -6.70 5.59 -11.87
CA CYS A 174 -7.92 4.81 -11.77
C CYS A 174 -8.30 4.77 -10.30
N CYS A 175 -9.27 5.59 -9.93
CA CYS A 175 -9.88 5.59 -8.63
C CYS A 175 -10.79 4.36 -8.56
N MET A 176 -10.26 3.23 -8.08
CA MET A 176 -11.00 1.96 -8.06
C MET A 176 -11.47 1.64 -6.64
N GLU A 177 -12.77 1.35 -6.51
CA GLU A 177 -13.27 0.56 -5.39
C GLU A 177 -12.74 -0.87 -5.58
N SER A 178 -11.91 -1.37 -4.67
CA SER A 178 -11.31 -2.69 -4.82
C SER A 178 -11.36 -3.51 -3.55
N ILE A 179 -11.63 -4.79 -3.77
CA ILE A 179 -11.51 -5.88 -2.83
C ILE A 179 -10.02 -6.02 -2.46
N ARG A 180 -9.73 -6.03 -1.16
CA ARG A 180 -8.47 -6.34 -0.45
C ARG A 180 -7.16 -6.26 -1.28
N GLY A 181 -6.35 -5.23 -0.97
CA GLY A 181 -4.88 -5.15 -1.10
C GLY A 181 -4.22 -5.83 -2.31
N ARG A 182 -4.07 -7.16 -2.27
CA ARG A 182 -3.40 -7.94 -3.33
C ARG A 182 -4.07 -7.86 -4.69
N GLN A 183 -5.41 -7.79 -4.75
CA GLN A 183 -6.11 -7.70 -6.04
C GLN A 183 -5.92 -6.32 -6.68
N ALA A 184 -5.80 -5.27 -5.87
CA ALA A 184 -5.45 -3.93 -6.36
C ALA A 184 -4.06 -3.92 -7.02
N ILE A 185 -3.08 -4.60 -6.43
CA ILE A 185 -1.70 -4.66 -6.94
C ILE A 185 -1.63 -5.38 -8.30
N SER A 186 -2.42 -6.44 -8.51
CA SER A 186 -2.41 -7.18 -9.79
C SER A 186 -2.95 -6.37 -10.98
N HIS A 187 -3.60 -5.22 -10.74
CA HIS A 187 -3.95 -4.29 -11.83
C HIS A 187 -2.73 -3.63 -12.47
N ALA A 188 -1.65 -3.41 -11.72
CA ALA A 188 -0.40 -2.82 -12.22
C ALA A 188 0.72 -3.85 -12.40
N TYR A 189 0.81 -4.83 -11.51
CA TYR A 189 1.85 -5.86 -11.52
C TYR A 189 1.34 -7.13 -12.21
N ARG A 190 1.42 -7.15 -13.55
CA ARG A 190 1.01 -8.26 -14.41
C ARG A 190 1.89 -8.34 -15.66
N LEU A 191 1.77 -9.43 -16.41
CA LEU A 191 2.51 -9.63 -17.67
C LEU A 191 2.33 -8.43 -18.61
N GLY A 192 3.42 -8.00 -19.23
CA GLY A 192 3.49 -6.78 -20.06
C GLY A 192 3.97 -5.54 -19.31
N GLN A 193 4.08 -5.58 -17.97
CA GLN A 193 4.70 -4.50 -17.21
C GLN A 193 6.21 -4.45 -17.47
N GLN A 194 6.71 -3.28 -17.83
CA GLN A 194 8.12 -3.03 -18.18
C GLN A 194 8.87 -2.23 -17.13
N LYS A 195 8.17 -1.51 -16.24
CA LYS A 195 8.75 -0.73 -15.14
C LYS A 195 8.50 -1.39 -13.78
N VAL A 196 9.43 -1.19 -12.85
CA VAL A 196 9.25 -1.58 -11.44
C VAL A 196 7.97 -0.96 -10.91
N VAL A 197 7.13 -1.76 -10.25
CA VAL A 197 5.89 -1.29 -9.63
C VAL A 197 6.16 -0.96 -8.17
N TYR A 198 5.79 0.24 -7.75
CA TYR A 198 5.84 0.68 -6.36
C TYR A 198 4.44 0.71 -5.77
N THR A 199 4.27 0.16 -4.58
CA THR A 199 2.99 0.16 -3.86
C THR A 199 3.18 0.76 -2.47
N TYR A 200 2.27 1.66 -2.09
CA TYR A 200 2.33 2.36 -0.80
C TYR A 200 1.05 2.11 -0.01
N HIS A 201 1.17 1.52 1.17
CA HIS A 201 0.08 1.37 2.14
C HIS A 201 0.15 2.51 3.15
N LEU A 202 -0.75 3.48 3.02
CA LEU A 202 -0.75 4.68 3.87
C LEU A 202 -1.52 4.44 5.17
N MET A 203 -0.84 4.63 6.31
CA MET A 203 -1.42 4.55 7.65
C MET A 203 -1.16 5.84 8.41
N THR A 204 -2.10 6.24 9.27
CA THR A 204 -1.95 7.40 10.15
C THR A 204 -1.47 6.97 11.54
N SER A 205 -0.39 7.57 12.04
CA SER A 205 0.13 7.34 13.39
C SER A 205 -0.86 7.81 14.45
N GLY A 206 -0.94 7.09 15.57
CA GLY A 206 -1.91 7.39 16.62
C GLY A 206 -3.33 6.95 16.27
N THR A 207 -3.48 6.01 15.32
CA THR A 207 -4.75 5.35 15.01
C THR A 207 -4.57 3.84 14.97
N SER A 208 -5.67 3.09 15.03
CA SER A 208 -5.67 1.63 14.89
C SER A 208 -5.28 1.09 13.50
N GLU A 209 -4.98 1.95 12.51
CA GLU A 209 -4.66 1.52 11.15
C GLU A 209 -3.37 0.69 11.07
N GLY A 210 -2.34 1.06 11.84
CA GLY A 210 -1.09 0.30 11.93
C GLY A 210 -1.32 -1.11 12.48
N ASP A 211 -2.12 -1.24 13.54
CA ASP A 211 -2.44 -2.54 14.13
C ASP A 211 -3.30 -3.41 13.20
N LYS A 212 -4.23 -2.79 12.45
CA LYS A 212 -5.02 -3.48 11.42
C LYS A 212 -4.11 -4.01 10.31
N TYR A 213 -3.15 -3.21 9.88
CA TYR A 213 -2.17 -3.61 8.88
C TYR A 213 -1.29 -4.76 9.38
N CYS A 214 -0.71 -4.66 10.58
CA CYS A 214 0.09 -5.74 11.17
C CYS A 214 -0.70 -7.04 11.31
N ARG A 215 -1.96 -6.98 11.75
CA ARG A 215 -2.83 -8.16 11.79
C ARG A 215 -3.10 -8.74 10.40
N GLN A 216 -3.23 -7.92 9.38
CA GLN A 216 -3.41 -8.39 8.00
C GLN A 216 -2.14 -9.05 7.47
N ALA A 217 -0.97 -8.44 7.68
CA ALA A 217 0.32 -9.02 7.31
C ALA A 217 0.58 -10.36 8.01
N LEU A 218 0.20 -10.49 9.29
CA LEU A 218 0.26 -11.77 10.00
C LEU A 218 -0.65 -12.84 9.40
N LYS A 219 -1.90 -12.49 9.05
CA LYS A 219 -2.81 -13.41 8.35
C LYS A 219 -2.25 -13.87 7.02
N ASP A 220 -1.60 -12.96 6.30
CA ASP A 220 -1.01 -13.25 5.00
C ASP A 220 0.21 -14.16 5.13
N ARG A 221 1.13 -13.87 6.06
CA ARG A 221 2.26 -14.75 6.38
C ARG A 221 1.80 -16.14 6.81
N LEU A 222 0.76 -16.23 7.64
CA LEU A 222 0.19 -17.51 8.05
C LEU A 222 -0.39 -18.28 6.86
N SER A 223 -1.11 -17.60 5.97
CA SER A 223 -1.60 -18.21 4.73
C SER A 223 -0.45 -18.74 3.89
N GLU A 224 0.64 -17.97 3.73
CA GLU A 224 1.82 -18.41 2.99
C GLU A 224 2.49 -19.63 3.62
N LEU A 225 2.64 -19.66 4.95
CA LEU A 225 3.24 -20.80 5.65
C LEU A 225 2.50 -22.12 5.40
N VAL A 226 1.19 -22.09 5.16
CA VAL A 226 0.40 -23.28 4.80
C VAL A 226 0.79 -23.81 3.42
N PHE A 227 1.23 -22.96 2.51
CA PHE A 227 1.51 -23.33 1.12
C PHE A 227 3.01 -23.36 0.77
N CYS A 228 3.88 -22.80 1.62
CA CYS A 228 5.33 -22.92 1.50
C CYS A 228 5.84 -24.24 2.09
N SER A 229 6.58 -25.00 1.28
CA SER A 229 7.49 -26.04 1.77
C SER A 229 8.65 -25.36 2.49
N LEU A 230 8.94 -25.73 3.75
CA LEU A 230 10.17 -25.32 4.45
C LEU A 230 11.37 -26.03 3.80
N SER A 231 11.72 -25.65 2.58
CA SER A 231 13.00 -26.01 2.00
C SER A 231 14.04 -25.12 2.69
N ASN A 232 14.90 -25.75 3.49
CA ASN A 232 16.13 -25.16 4.03
C ASN A 232 17.13 -24.86 2.90
N GLU A 233 16.69 -24.16 1.85
CA GLU A 233 17.63 -23.49 0.99
C GLU A 233 18.06 -22.26 1.77
N ASN A 234 19.37 -22.17 2.03
CA ASN A 234 19.98 -21.01 2.61
C ASN A 234 19.62 -19.82 1.71
N GLU A 235 18.53 -19.13 2.04
CA GLU A 235 18.26 -17.81 1.53
C GLU A 235 19.44 -16.98 2.02
N ASP A 236 20.39 -16.75 1.12
CA ASP A 236 21.34 -15.65 1.25
C ASP A 236 20.50 -14.46 1.68
N GLN A 237 20.65 -14.08 2.96
CA GLN A 237 20.04 -12.90 3.53
C GLN A 237 20.63 -11.72 2.76
N LYS A 238 20.07 -11.42 1.59
CA LYS A 238 20.29 -10.17 0.89
C LYS A 238 19.79 -9.13 1.87
N LYS A 239 20.75 -8.52 2.57
CA LYS A 239 20.51 -7.42 3.50
C LYS A 239 19.49 -6.50 2.83
N PRO A 240 18.42 -6.09 3.54
CA PRO A 240 17.46 -5.15 2.98
C PRO A 240 18.26 -3.98 2.41
N ALA A 241 18.01 -3.65 1.14
CA ALA A 241 18.70 -2.56 0.48
C ALA A 241 18.58 -1.33 1.39
N VAL A 242 19.73 -0.82 1.82
CA VAL A 242 19.80 0.31 2.76
C VAL A 242 19.52 1.56 1.92
N GLY A 243 18.24 1.91 1.78
CA GLY A 243 17.81 3.07 1.01
C GLY A 243 16.39 2.94 0.46
N ILE A 244 15.80 4.08 0.10
CA ILE A 244 14.55 4.13 -0.66
C ILE A 244 14.94 4.00 -2.14
N GLU A 245 14.56 2.89 -2.80
CA GLU A 245 14.88 2.68 -4.22
C GLU A 245 14.03 3.56 -5.17
N ASP A 246 12.89 4.03 -4.66
CA ASP A 246 11.96 4.87 -5.40
C ASP A 246 12.38 6.35 -5.32
N LYS A 247 12.78 6.91 -6.46
CA LYS A 247 13.16 8.31 -6.59
C LYS A 247 12.06 9.29 -6.17
N ILE A 248 10.79 8.95 -6.43
CA ILE A 248 9.67 9.85 -6.10
C ILE A 248 9.48 9.89 -4.58
N LEU A 249 9.39 8.74 -3.92
CA LEU A 249 9.30 8.68 -2.46
C LEU A 249 10.56 9.24 -1.78
N GLU A 250 11.75 9.00 -2.33
CA GLU A 250 13.01 9.59 -1.85
C GLU A 250 12.94 11.14 -1.89
N GLU A 251 12.52 11.73 -3.02
CA GLU A 251 12.33 13.17 -3.14
C GLU A 251 11.30 13.71 -2.13
N MET A 252 10.19 13.00 -1.91
CA MET A 252 9.19 13.40 -0.90
C MET A 252 9.75 13.40 0.52
N VAL A 253 10.57 12.40 0.87
CA VAL A 253 11.17 12.26 2.21
C VAL A 253 12.22 13.32 2.46
N ASP A 254 13.01 13.67 1.44
CA ASP A 254 14.06 14.68 1.56
C ASP A 254 13.53 16.13 1.47
N HIS A 255 12.32 16.31 0.92
CA HIS A 255 11.73 17.63 0.75
C HIS A 255 11.43 18.32 2.10
N ALA A 256 11.99 19.51 2.31
CA ALA A 256 11.99 20.22 3.59
C ALA A 256 10.59 20.45 4.21
N LYS A 257 9.56 20.64 3.37
CA LYS A 257 8.16 20.85 3.82
C LYS A 257 7.37 19.56 4.06
N LEU A 258 7.91 18.41 3.64
CA LEU A 258 7.20 17.13 3.60
C LEU A 258 7.81 16.10 4.56
N LYS A 259 9.12 16.20 4.83
CA LYS A 259 9.85 15.28 5.71
C LYS A 259 9.20 15.04 7.07
N ASP A 260 8.51 16.04 7.62
CA ASP A 260 7.88 15.98 8.93
C ASP A 260 6.62 15.10 8.97
N MET A 261 6.05 14.79 7.80
CA MET A 261 4.90 13.92 7.67
C MET A 261 5.26 12.44 7.84
N PHE A 262 6.52 12.04 7.65
CA PHE A 262 6.91 10.63 7.67
C PHE A 262 7.36 10.23 9.08
N VAL A 263 6.65 9.29 9.70
CA VAL A 263 7.06 8.70 10.99
C VAL A 263 7.94 7.47 10.75
N LYS A 264 7.50 6.58 9.86
CA LYS A 264 8.20 5.34 9.56
C LYS A 264 7.87 4.88 8.15
N ILE A 265 8.88 4.45 7.42
CA ILE A 265 8.73 3.78 6.12
C ILE A 265 9.28 2.37 6.30
N VAL A 266 8.46 1.38 6.02
CA VAL A 266 8.82 -0.03 6.10
C VAL A 266 8.74 -0.62 4.71
N ASN A 267 9.90 -0.86 4.11
CA ASN A 267 10.00 -1.68 2.92
C ASN A 267 9.67 -3.12 3.34
N GLN A 268 8.62 -3.69 2.76
CA GLN A 268 8.41 -5.12 2.91
C GLN A 268 9.60 -5.84 2.24
N PRO A 269 10.12 -6.91 2.85
CA PRO A 269 11.23 -7.65 2.28
C PRO A 269 10.97 -8.00 0.82
N LYS A 270 12.04 -7.96 0.02
CA LYS A 270 12.03 -8.55 -1.32
C LYS A 270 11.89 -10.04 -1.12
N ASP A 271 10.66 -10.53 -1.03
CA ASP A 271 10.43 -11.96 -1.16
C ASP A 271 10.71 -12.29 -2.62
N ALA A 272 11.97 -12.65 -2.86
CA ALA A 272 12.43 -13.37 -4.03
C ALA A 272 11.75 -14.74 -4.01
N GLY A 273 10.44 -14.76 -4.24
CA GLY A 273 9.62 -15.91 -3.92
C GLY A 273 8.13 -15.62 -3.87
N LYS A 274 7.61 -14.62 -4.58
CA LYS A 274 6.16 -14.43 -4.67
C LYS A 274 5.50 -15.64 -5.36
N GLN A 275 4.93 -16.51 -4.54
CA GLN A 275 3.89 -17.45 -4.92
C GLN A 275 2.67 -16.65 -5.38
N HIS A 276 2.11 -17.00 -6.54
CA HIS A 276 0.92 -16.36 -7.07
C HIS A 276 -0.18 -17.40 -7.26
N TRP A 277 -1.29 -17.15 -6.56
CA TRP A 277 -2.57 -17.82 -6.67
C TRP A 277 -3.28 -17.28 -7.92
N GLN A 278 -3.44 -18.12 -8.94
CA GLN A 278 -4.43 -17.89 -9.98
C GLN A 278 -5.77 -18.46 -9.47
N TRP A 279 -6.83 -17.68 -9.61
CA TRP A 279 -8.20 -18.22 -9.65
C TRP A 279 -8.50 -18.59 -11.10
#